data_AF-A0A7Y5H7I0-F1
#
_entry.id   AF-A0A7Y5H7I0-F1
#
_cell.length_a   1.000
_cell.length_b   1.000
_cell.length_c   1.000
_cell.angle_alpha   90.00
_cell.angle_beta   90.00
_cell.angle_gamma   90.00
#
_symmetry.space_group_name_H-M   'P 1'
#
loop_
_entity.id
_entity.type
_entity.pdbx_description
1 polymer ?
#
loop_
_entity_poly.entity_id
_entity_poly.type
_entity_poly.pdbx_seq_one_letter_code
_entity_poly.pdbx_strand_id
1 'polypeptide(L)'
;MNEKIRAKKVRLVDDESGGAPQIVPIEDARKLAEERGYDLVEVSPDADPPVCKVMDFGKFKYEQSKKTRESEKKHHVQKTKEIRLTPKTETHDVETKIRHAREFIANGDKVMVNMFFKGREIVHQEFGRQTMDRFIKALEDLTKVEKPPRLEGHRLSLTLMPK
;
A
#
# COMPACT_ATOMS: atom_id res chain seq x y z
N MET A 1 6.99 -4.48 31.50
CA MET A 1 6.71 -3.16 30.91
C MET A 1 6.95 -2.03 31.92
N ASN A 2 6.90 -2.26 33.24
CA ASN A 2 7.04 -1.17 34.23
C ASN A 2 8.45 -1.04 34.87
N GLU A 3 9.36 -2.00 34.66
CA GLU A 3 10.71 -2.02 35.27
C GLU A 3 11.86 -1.67 34.31
N LYS A 4 11.56 -1.36 33.04
CA LYS A 4 12.59 -1.06 32.03
C LYS A 4 13.02 0.40 32.00
N ILE A 5 12.25 1.29 32.61
CA ILE A 5 12.49 2.72 32.61
C ILE A 5 13.49 3.02 33.74
N ARG A 6 14.72 3.36 33.36
CA ARG A 6 15.84 3.62 34.32
C ARG A 6 15.89 5.08 34.81
N ALA A 7 15.01 5.94 34.32
CA ALA A 7 14.99 7.36 34.65
C ALA A 7 14.42 7.59 36.06
N LYS A 8 15.03 8.51 36.81
CA LYS A 8 14.57 8.88 38.17
C LYS A 8 13.32 9.76 38.15
N LYS A 9 13.17 10.56 37.10
CA LYS A 9 12.03 11.46 36.86
C LYS A 9 11.49 11.20 35.47
N VAL A 10 10.18 11.27 35.32
CA VAL A 10 9.47 11.09 34.06
C VAL A 10 8.50 12.23 33.85
N ARG A 11 8.30 12.63 32.60
CA ARG A 11 7.20 13.52 32.22
C ARG A 11 5.96 12.66 32.04
N LEU A 12 5.06 12.70 33.03
CA LEU A 12 3.84 11.93 33.06
C LEU A 12 2.72 12.67 32.30
N VAL A 13 2.09 11.95 31.38
CA VAL A 13 0.89 12.38 30.65
C VAL A 13 -0.29 11.50 31.06
N ASP A 14 -1.36 12.13 31.49
CA ASP A 14 -2.61 11.49 31.89
C ASP A 14 -3.63 11.65 30.76
N ASP A 15 -3.93 10.56 30.04
CA ASP A 15 -4.78 10.63 28.85
C ASP A 15 -6.27 10.82 29.17
N GLU A 16 -6.73 10.31 30.32
CA GLU A 16 -8.14 10.38 30.68
C GLU A 16 -8.53 11.75 31.24
N SER A 17 -7.60 12.42 31.93
CA SER A 17 -7.89 13.71 32.56
C SER A 17 -7.63 14.92 31.66
N GLY A 18 -6.98 14.74 30.49
CA GLY A 18 -6.54 15.87 29.64
C GLY A 18 -5.55 16.80 30.35
N GLY A 19 -4.89 16.31 31.40
CA GLY A 19 -4.03 17.10 32.26
C GLY A 19 -2.74 17.52 31.57
N ALA A 20 -2.23 18.70 31.93
CA ALA A 20 -0.92 19.14 31.46
C ALA A 20 0.18 18.15 31.91
N PRO A 21 1.20 17.87 31.06
CA PRO A 21 2.26 16.95 31.42
C PRO A 21 3.01 17.41 32.68
N GLN A 22 3.12 16.56 33.70
CA GLN A 22 3.80 16.87 34.95
C GLN A 22 5.09 16.07 35.07
N ILE A 23 6.16 16.69 35.59
CA ILE A 23 7.41 15.99 35.86
C ILE A 23 7.32 15.42 37.27
N VAL A 24 7.25 14.09 37.37
CA VAL A 24 7.11 13.37 38.63
C VAL A 24 8.20 12.31 38.77
N PRO A 25 8.52 11.88 40.00
CA PRO A 25 9.31 10.67 40.21
C PRO A 25 8.66 9.46 39.54
N ILE A 26 9.47 8.56 39.02
CA ILE A 26 8.97 7.34 38.37
C ILE A 26 8.12 6.47 39.31
N GLU A 27 8.45 6.47 40.61
CA GLU A 27 7.71 5.71 41.62
C GLU A 27 6.28 6.23 41.78
N ASP A 28 6.09 7.55 41.79
CA ASP A 28 4.75 8.16 41.84
C ASP A 28 3.96 7.88 40.56
N ALA A 29 4.62 7.93 39.40
CA ALA A 29 3.98 7.54 38.14
C ALA A 29 3.55 6.06 38.12
N ARG A 30 4.35 5.16 38.70
CA ARG A 30 4.02 3.73 38.82
C ARG A 30 2.87 3.49 39.80
N LYS A 31 2.87 4.16 40.95
CA LYS A 31 1.77 4.10 41.92
C LYS A 31 0.47 4.58 41.30
N LEU A 32 0.49 5.71 40.58
CA LEU A 32 -0.69 6.24 39.92
C LEU A 32 -1.25 5.26 38.87
N ALA A 33 -0.38 4.59 38.11
CA ALA A 33 -0.80 3.56 37.17
C ALA A 33 -1.48 2.37 37.89
N GLU A 34 -0.88 1.89 38.98
CA GLU A 34 -1.40 0.78 39.79
C GLU A 34 -2.73 1.12 40.47
N GLU A 35 -2.87 2.31 41.06
CA GLU A 35 -4.10 2.79 41.69
C GLU A 35 -5.27 2.86 40.71
N ARG A 36 -4.98 3.15 39.43
CA ARG A 36 -5.97 3.20 38.36
C ARG A 36 -6.14 1.88 37.61
N GLY A 37 -5.38 0.85 37.95
CA GLY A 37 -5.38 -0.44 37.25
C GLY A 37 -4.90 -0.37 35.79
N TYR A 38 -4.07 0.62 35.45
CA TYR A 38 -3.50 0.83 34.12
C TYR A 38 -1.99 0.52 34.09
N ASP A 39 -1.41 0.54 32.89
CA ASP A 39 0.03 0.40 32.70
C ASP A 39 0.70 1.77 32.55
N LEU A 40 1.92 1.89 33.09
CA LEU A 40 2.80 3.02 32.79
C LEU A 40 3.59 2.70 31.53
N VAL A 41 3.25 3.36 30.42
CA VAL A 41 3.84 3.12 29.12
C VAL A 41 4.78 4.26 28.73
N GLU A 42 6.03 3.93 28.46
CA GLU A 42 7.01 4.88 27.90
C GLU A 42 6.70 5.13 26.42
N VAL A 43 6.37 6.38 26.07
CA VAL A 43 5.99 6.77 24.69
C VAL A 43 7.10 7.51 23.96
N SER A 44 7.98 8.20 24.69
CA SER A 44 9.15 8.88 24.10
C SER A 44 10.35 8.71 25.04
N PRO A 45 11.22 7.71 24.76
CA PRO A 45 12.43 7.48 25.54
C PRO A 45 13.52 8.53 25.29
N ASP A 46 13.50 9.17 24.12
CA ASP A 46 14.53 10.13 23.69
C ASP A 46 14.40 11.53 24.33
N ALA A 47 13.32 11.77 25.10
CA ALA A 47 13.10 13.05 25.78
C ALA A 47 13.80 13.11 27.15
N ASP A 48 14.26 14.30 27.56
CA ASP A 48 14.78 14.54 28.92
C ASP A 48 13.83 15.49 29.70
N PRO A 49 13.10 15.02 30.73
CA PRO A 49 12.95 13.63 31.15
C PRO A 49 12.03 12.80 30.20
N PRO A 50 12.16 11.45 30.19
CA PRO A 50 11.38 10.58 29.31
C PRO A 50 9.88 10.76 29.48
N VAL A 51 9.13 10.70 28.38
CA VAL A 51 7.68 10.88 28.40
C VAL A 51 7.00 9.54 28.63
N CYS A 52 6.30 9.44 29.75
CA CYS A 52 5.52 8.27 30.14
C CYS A 52 4.04 8.63 30.15
N LYS A 53 3.19 7.67 29.80
CA LYS A 53 1.75 7.84 29.72
C LYS A 53 1.06 6.69 30.44
N VAL A 54 0.10 7.01 31.29
CA VAL A 54 -0.73 6.01 31.98
C VAL A 54 -1.87 5.64 31.05
N MET A 55 -1.92 4.38 30.61
CA MET A 55 -2.97 3.88 29.74
C MET A 55 -3.09 2.35 29.81
N ASP A 56 -4.24 1.81 29.43
CA ASP A 56 -4.41 0.38 29.21
C ASP A 56 -3.66 -0.05 27.94
N PHE A 57 -2.51 -0.69 28.13
CA PHE A 57 -1.66 -1.11 27.02
C PHE A 57 -2.32 -2.19 26.16
N GLY A 58 -3.14 -3.06 26.76
CA GLY A 58 -3.86 -4.13 26.07
C GLY A 58 -4.90 -3.57 25.10
N LYS A 59 -5.73 -2.63 25.58
CA LYS A 59 -6.72 -1.91 24.78
C LYS A 59 -6.05 -1.09 23.67
N PHE A 60 -4.99 -0.36 23.98
CA PHE A 60 -4.26 0.43 22.99
C PHE A 60 -3.66 -0.43 21.87
N LYS A 61 -3.02 -1.56 22.22
CA LYS A 61 -2.51 -2.55 21.24
C LYS A 61 -3.64 -3.08 20.35
N TYR A 62 -4.80 -3.36 20.92
CA TYR A 62 -5.96 -3.85 20.18
C TYR A 62 -6.50 -2.78 19.21
N GLU A 63 -6.68 -1.55 19.66
CA GLU A 63 -7.16 -0.44 18.85
C GLU A 63 -6.18 -0.07 17.73
N GLN A 64 -4.88 -0.04 18.03
CA GLN A 64 -3.84 0.17 17.03
C GLN A 64 -3.86 -0.96 15.99
N SER A 65 -3.94 -2.22 16.42
CA SER A 65 -4.01 -3.38 15.51
C SER A 65 -5.27 -3.34 14.65
N LYS A 66 -6.41 -2.93 15.22
CA LYS A 66 -7.68 -2.78 14.50
C LYS A 66 -7.57 -1.67 13.45
N LYS A 67 -7.05 -0.50 13.82
CA LYS A 67 -6.85 0.65 12.92
C LYS A 67 -5.89 0.32 11.78
N THR A 68 -4.78 -0.37 12.06
CA THR A 68 -3.84 -0.84 11.04
C THR A 68 -4.52 -1.82 10.08
N ARG A 69 -5.22 -2.83 10.59
CA ARG A 69 -5.97 -3.78 9.75
C ARG A 69 -7.06 -3.11 8.91
N GLU A 70 -7.76 -2.12 9.45
CA GLU A 70 -8.74 -1.34 8.69
C GLU A 70 -8.09 -0.49 7.60
N SER A 71 -6.90 0.06 7.88
CA SER A 71 -6.14 0.87 6.92
C SER A 71 -5.55 0.00 5.81
N GLU A 72 -5.04 -1.18 6.15
CA GLU A 72 -4.56 -2.19 5.19
C GLU A 72 -5.69 -2.72 4.31
N LYS A 73 -6.87 -2.94 4.86
CA LYS A 73 -8.06 -3.35 4.09
C LYS A 73 -8.55 -2.26 3.13
N LYS A 74 -8.44 -0.99 3.53
CA LYS A 74 -8.80 0.17 2.69
C LYS A 74 -7.74 0.48 1.64
N HIS A 75 -6.49 0.09 1.87
CA HIS A 75 -5.42 0.24 0.90
C HIS A 75 -5.58 -0.79 -0.22
N HIS A 76 -6.32 -0.42 -1.28
CA HIS A 76 -6.33 -1.19 -2.52
C HIS A 76 -4.92 -1.16 -3.11
N VAL A 77 -4.16 -2.25 -2.88
CA VAL A 77 -2.84 -2.43 -3.49
C VAL A 77 -3.07 -2.55 -4.99
N GLN A 78 -2.76 -1.50 -5.75
CA GLN A 78 -2.79 -1.55 -7.21
C GLN A 78 -1.86 -2.67 -7.68
N LYS A 79 -2.43 -3.76 -8.21
CA LYS A 79 -1.62 -4.85 -8.77
C LYS A 79 -1.37 -4.57 -10.24
N THR A 80 -0.22 -5.01 -10.73
CA THR A 80 0.05 -5.04 -12.17
C THR A 80 -0.44 -6.36 -12.72
N LYS A 81 -1.41 -6.31 -13.63
CA LYS A 81 -1.96 -7.46 -14.36
C LYS A 81 -1.32 -7.53 -15.73
N GLU A 82 -0.74 -8.67 -16.06
CA GLU A 82 -0.09 -8.87 -17.35
C GLU A 82 -1.03 -9.58 -18.33
N ILE A 83 -1.13 -9.03 -19.54
CA ILE A 83 -1.87 -9.61 -20.66
C ILE A 83 -0.86 -10.02 -21.72
N ARG A 84 -0.74 -11.33 -21.95
CA ARG A 84 0.15 -11.88 -22.96
C ARG A 84 -0.58 -12.07 -24.28
N LEU A 85 0.02 -11.57 -25.37
CA LEU A 85 -0.43 -11.72 -26.74
C LEU A 85 0.65 -12.37 -27.61
N THR A 86 0.24 -12.97 -28.72
CA THR A 86 1.13 -13.55 -29.75
C THR A 86 0.75 -12.92 -31.09
N PRO A 87 1.67 -12.75 -32.06
CA PRO A 87 1.33 -12.21 -33.38
C PRO A 87 0.28 -13.04 -34.15
N LYS A 88 0.05 -14.31 -33.77
CA LYS A 88 -0.97 -15.18 -34.35
C LYS A 88 -2.34 -15.09 -33.67
N THR A 89 -2.51 -14.18 -32.70
CA THR A 89 -3.78 -14.03 -31.98
C THR A 89 -4.86 -13.54 -32.94
N GLU A 90 -5.96 -14.28 -33.01
CA GLU A 90 -7.12 -13.93 -33.84
C GLU A 90 -7.85 -12.70 -33.30
N THR A 91 -8.55 -11.98 -34.19
CA THR A 91 -9.27 -10.75 -33.86
C THR A 91 -10.26 -10.92 -32.70
N HIS A 92 -10.95 -12.06 -32.62
CA HIS A 92 -11.92 -12.34 -31.56
C HIS A 92 -11.24 -12.53 -30.18
N ASP A 93 -10.07 -13.17 -30.14
CA ASP A 93 -9.32 -13.34 -28.89
C ASP A 93 -8.77 -11.99 -28.41
N VAL A 94 -8.29 -11.14 -29.33
CA VAL A 94 -7.87 -9.76 -29.01
C VAL A 94 -8.99 -8.98 -28.32
N GLU A 95 -10.23 -9.07 -28.82
CA GLU A 95 -11.38 -8.38 -28.23
C GLU A 95 -11.71 -8.88 -26.81
N THR A 96 -11.62 -10.20 -26.59
CA THR A 96 -11.76 -10.79 -25.26
C THR A 96 -10.69 -10.28 -24.30
N LYS A 97 -9.44 -10.17 -24.74
CA LYS A 97 -8.34 -9.61 -23.94
C LYS A 97 -8.53 -8.12 -23.63
N ILE A 98 -9.11 -7.35 -24.56
CA ILE A 98 -9.48 -5.93 -24.32
C ILE A 98 -10.55 -5.85 -23.23
N ARG A 99 -11.57 -6.70 -23.26
CA ARG A 99 -12.59 -6.75 -22.20
C ARG A 99 -11.99 -7.06 -20.83
N HIS A 100 -11.12 -8.07 -20.75
CA HIS A 100 -10.44 -8.42 -19.50
C HIS A 100 -9.54 -7.28 -19.01
N ALA A 101 -8.83 -6.60 -19.92
CA ALA A 101 -8.05 -5.41 -19.58
C ALA A 101 -8.94 -4.33 -18.96
N ARG A 102 -10.09 -4.06 -19.59
CA ARG A 102 -11.09 -3.09 -19.11
C ARG A 102 -11.56 -3.42 -17.69
N GLU A 103 -11.83 -4.69 -17.41
CA GLU A 103 -12.22 -5.15 -16.07
C GLU A 103 -11.10 -4.95 -15.04
N PHE A 104 -9.84 -5.26 -15.37
CA PHE A 104 -8.72 -5.00 -14.46
C PHE A 104 -8.55 -3.51 -14.16
N ILE A 105 -8.65 -2.67 -15.18
CA ILE A 105 -8.55 -1.22 -15.04
C ILE A 105 -9.71 -0.66 -14.20
N ALA A 106 -10.94 -1.14 -14.45
CA ALA A 106 -12.11 -0.75 -13.67
C ALA A 106 -11.99 -1.14 -12.18
N ASN A 107 -11.24 -2.21 -11.88
CA ASN A 107 -10.92 -2.61 -10.51
C ASN A 107 -9.79 -1.80 -9.87
N GLY A 108 -9.14 -0.88 -10.61
CA GLY A 108 -8.01 -0.07 -10.12
C GLY A 108 -6.63 -0.72 -10.30
N ASP A 109 -6.54 -1.83 -11.04
CA ASP A 109 -5.27 -2.48 -11.36
C ASP A 109 -4.59 -1.84 -12.58
N LYS A 110 -3.26 -1.84 -12.59
CA LYS A 110 -2.46 -1.47 -13.77
C LYS A 110 -2.43 -2.64 -14.74
N VAL A 111 -2.48 -2.38 -16.04
CA VAL A 111 -2.43 -3.42 -17.06
C VAL A 111 -1.18 -3.27 -17.91
N MET A 112 -0.38 -4.34 -17.99
CA MET A 112 0.77 -4.44 -18.88
C MET A 112 0.46 -5.44 -20.00
N VAL A 113 0.35 -4.94 -21.22
CA VAL A 113 0.12 -5.76 -22.41
C VAL A 113 1.46 -6.08 -23.06
N ASN A 114 1.78 -7.37 -23.14
CA ASN A 114 3.05 -7.87 -23.68
C ASN A 114 2.77 -8.80 -24.87
N MET A 115 3.19 -8.40 -26.07
CA MET A 115 3.17 -9.26 -27.24
C MET A 115 4.55 -9.88 -27.46
N PHE A 116 4.63 -11.21 -27.46
CA PHE A 116 5.90 -11.92 -27.67
C PHE A 116 6.02 -12.38 -29.12
N PHE A 117 7.14 -12.06 -29.76
CA PHE A 117 7.48 -12.55 -31.09
C PHE A 117 8.44 -13.73 -30.97
N LYS A 118 8.21 -14.84 -31.68
CA LYS A 118 9.15 -15.97 -31.70
C LYS A 118 10.01 -15.92 -32.97
N GLY A 119 11.34 -15.88 -32.79
CA GLY A 119 12.29 -15.98 -33.89
C GLY A 119 12.12 -14.90 -34.95
N ARG A 120 11.80 -15.30 -36.19
CA ARG A 120 11.65 -14.38 -37.35
C ARG A 120 10.34 -13.59 -37.34
N GLU A 121 9.44 -13.82 -36.38
CA GLU A 121 8.14 -13.14 -36.30
C GLU A 121 8.23 -11.65 -35.94
N ILE A 122 9.43 -11.15 -35.60
CA ILE A 122 9.68 -9.72 -35.37
C ILE A 122 9.34 -8.86 -36.61
N VAL A 123 9.32 -9.46 -37.81
CA VAL A 123 8.86 -8.78 -39.03
C VAL A 123 7.39 -8.35 -38.95
N HIS A 124 6.58 -8.99 -38.10
CA HIS A 124 5.19 -8.61 -37.84
C HIS A 124 5.03 -7.55 -36.74
N GLN A 125 6.09 -6.79 -36.44
CA GLN A 125 6.04 -5.69 -35.46
C GLN A 125 4.97 -4.65 -35.79
N GLU A 126 4.68 -4.39 -37.06
CA GLU A 126 3.63 -3.46 -37.48
C GLU A 126 2.24 -3.94 -37.05
N PHE A 127 1.97 -5.24 -37.20
CA PHE A 127 0.73 -5.85 -36.72
C PHE A 127 0.61 -5.76 -35.20
N GLY A 128 1.71 -6.02 -34.49
CA GLY A 128 1.75 -5.85 -33.04
C GLY A 128 1.46 -4.43 -32.61
N ARG A 129 2.04 -3.44 -33.32
CA ARG A 129 1.81 -2.01 -33.04
C ARG A 129 0.37 -1.60 -33.30
N GLN A 130 -0.25 -2.07 -34.38
CA GLN A 130 -1.68 -1.84 -34.65
C GLN A 130 -2.57 -2.46 -33.56
N THR A 131 -2.22 -3.66 -33.08
CA THR A 131 -2.95 -4.30 -31.98
C THR A 131 -2.84 -3.46 -30.70
N MET A 132 -1.64 -2.98 -30.35
CA MET A 132 -1.45 -2.11 -29.19
C MET A 132 -2.22 -0.80 -29.31
N ASP A 133 -2.25 -0.18 -30.50
CA ASP A 133 -3.01 1.04 -30.77
C ASP A 133 -4.52 0.82 -30.56
N ARG A 134 -5.02 -0.37 -30.96
CA ARG A 134 -6.41 -0.77 -30.70
C ARG A 134 -6.71 -0.91 -29.21
N PHE A 135 -5.77 -1.46 -28.42
CA PHE A 135 -5.90 -1.50 -26.95
C PHE A 135 -5.97 -0.10 -26.34
N ILE A 136 -5.12 0.82 -26.79
CA ILE A 136 -5.11 2.21 -26.30
C ILE A 136 -6.44 2.88 -26.61
N LYS A 137 -6.92 2.82 -27.86
CA LYS A 137 -8.19 3.43 -28.27
C LYS A 137 -9.39 2.85 -27.55
N ALA A 138 -9.44 1.52 -27.35
CA ALA A 138 -10.57 0.86 -26.70
C ALA A 138 -10.64 1.10 -25.18
N LEU A 139 -9.55 1.55 -24.57
CA LEU A 139 -9.42 1.77 -23.12
C LEU A 139 -9.11 3.23 -22.78
N GLU A 140 -9.11 4.14 -23.75
CA GLU A 140 -8.77 5.55 -23.58
C GLU A 140 -9.71 6.26 -22.60
N ASP A 141 -10.95 5.77 -22.48
CA ASP A 141 -11.93 6.32 -21.55
C ASP A 141 -11.53 6.12 -20.09
N LEU A 142 -11.06 4.92 -19.73
CA LEU A 142 -10.72 4.52 -18.35
C LEU A 142 -9.23 4.59 -18.02
N THR A 143 -8.35 4.69 -19.02
CA THR A 143 -6.89 4.57 -18.81
C THR A 143 -6.08 5.77 -19.23
N LYS A 144 -4.92 5.91 -18.62
CA LYS A 144 -3.82 6.76 -19.08
C LYS A 144 -2.66 5.85 -19.52
N VAL A 145 -2.04 6.18 -20.65
CA VAL A 145 -0.82 5.49 -21.11
C VAL A 145 0.33 5.90 -20.21
N GLU A 146 0.86 4.96 -19.42
CA GLU A 146 2.07 5.18 -18.60
C GLU A 146 3.32 4.97 -19.45
N LYS A 147 3.36 3.86 -20.20
CA LYS A 147 4.45 3.54 -21.13
C LYS A 147 3.88 3.23 -22.51
N PRO A 148 4.23 4.01 -23.56
CA PRO A 148 3.76 3.75 -24.91
C PRO A 148 4.30 2.41 -25.43
N PRO A 149 3.71 1.86 -26.51
CA PRO A 149 4.13 0.57 -27.06
C PRO A 149 5.59 0.64 -27.52
N ARG A 150 6.46 -0.11 -26.83
CA ARG A 150 7.91 -0.12 -27.09
C ARG A 150 8.42 -1.54 -27.28
N LEU A 151 9.29 -1.71 -28.28
CA LEU A 151 9.95 -2.98 -28.52
C LEU A 151 11.10 -3.15 -27.53
N GLU A 152 11.02 -4.19 -26.70
CA GLU A 152 12.05 -4.61 -25.75
C GLU A 152 12.56 -5.99 -26.17
N GLY A 153 13.57 -6.01 -27.04
CA GLY A 153 14.12 -7.25 -27.59
C GLY A 153 13.12 -7.98 -28.48
N HIS A 154 12.60 -9.12 -28.00
CA HIS A 154 11.66 -9.96 -28.74
C HIS A 154 10.20 -9.77 -28.29
N ARG A 155 9.89 -8.75 -27.47
CA ARG A 155 8.52 -8.42 -27.05
C ARG A 155 8.19 -6.96 -27.32
N LEU A 156 6.94 -6.68 -27.66
CA LEU A 156 6.37 -5.33 -27.67
C LEU A 156 5.55 -5.17 -26.38
N SER A 157 5.91 -4.19 -25.54
CA SER A 157 5.28 -3.93 -24.25
C SER A 157 4.54 -2.59 -24.24
N LEU A 158 3.35 -2.56 -23.66
CA LEU A 158 2.50 -1.40 -23.43
C LEU A 158 2.04 -1.41 -21.97
N THR A 159 2.13 -0.29 -21.25
CA THR A 159 1.62 -0.20 -19.87
C THR A 159 0.56 0.88 -19.76
N LEU A 160 -0.62 0.47 -19.27
CA LEU A 160 -1.79 1.31 -19.05
C LEU A 160 -2.06 1.40 -17.54
N MET A 161 -2.35 2.62 -17.09
CA MET A 161 -2.79 2.91 -15.73
C MET A 161 -4.27 3.27 -15.71
N PRO A 162 -5.02 2.87 -14.67
CA PRO A 162 -6.35 3.43 -14.44
C PRO A 162 -6.24 4.94 -14.20
N LYS A 163 -7.20 5.71 -14.74
CA LYS A 163 -7.31 7.16 -14.47
C LYS A 163 -7.72 7.44 -13.04
#